data_AF-X1ICZ0-F1
#
_entry.id   AF-X1ICZ0-F1
#
_cell.length_a   1.000
_cell.length_b   1.000
_cell.length_c   1.000
_cell.angle_alpha   90.00
_cell.angle_beta   90.00
_cell.angle_gamma   90.00
#
_symmetry.space_group_name_H-M   'P 1'
#
loop_
_entity.id
_entity.type
_entity.pdbx_description
1 polymer ?
#
loop_
_entity_poly.entity_id
_entity_poly.type
_entity_poly.pdbx_seq_one_letter_code
_entity_poly.pdbx_strand_id
1 'polypeptide(L)'
;MYCNNCGANLPEGTRFCTNCGADSGIAAKPLQAQPASVPPQQATLQYSGTQPYSPPQIPYKEKEPILALLLSWFVIMGSGHM
;
A
#
# COMPACT_ATOMS: atom_id res chain seq x y z
N MET A 1 -6.92 -24.71 5.09
CA MET A 1 -6.33 -24.99 6.43
C MET A 1 -6.28 -23.70 7.22
N TYR A 2 -6.18 -23.72 8.55
CA TYR A 2 -6.18 -22.49 9.37
C TYR A 2 -4.84 -22.27 10.05
N CYS A 3 -4.49 -21.01 10.32
CA CYS A 3 -3.27 -20.64 11.03
C CYS A 3 -3.36 -21.06 12.50
N ASN A 4 -2.37 -21.80 13.00
CA ASN A 4 -2.31 -22.14 14.43
C ASN A 4 -2.02 -20.94 15.34
N ASN A 5 -1.52 -19.83 14.80
CA ASN A 5 -1.23 -18.62 15.56
C ASN A 5 -2.42 -17.65 15.66
N CYS A 6 -3.18 -17.46 14.57
CA CYS A 6 -4.24 -16.43 14.52
C CYS A 6 -5.62 -16.94 14.06
N GLY A 7 -5.74 -18.20 13.64
CA GLY A 7 -7.01 -18.76 13.14
C GLY A 7 -7.44 -18.28 11.76
N ALA A 8 -6.64 -17.45 11.06
CA ALA A 8 -6.96 -17.03 9.69
C ALA A 8 -6.91 -18.22 8.70
N ASN A 9 -7.71 -18.15 7.63
CA ASN A 9 -7.68 -19.14 6.56
C ASN A 9 -6.35 -19.04 5.78
N LEU A 10 -5.63 -20.15 5.68
CA LEU A 10 -4.38 -20.28 4.94
C LEU A 10 -4.63 -20.93 3.57
N PRO A 11 -4.29 -20.24 2.47
CA PRO A 11 -4.28 -20.85 1.14
C PRO A 11 -3.23 -21.95 1.07
N GLU A 12 -3.50 -23.00 0.29
CA GLU A 12 -2.53 -24.07 0.03
C GLU A 12 -1.22 -23.54 -0.58
N GLY A 13 -0.09 -24.15 -0.20
CA GLY A 13 1.23 -23.76 -0.72
C GLY A 13 1.79 -22.44 -0.18
N THR A 14 1.09 -21.76 0.72
CA THR A 14 1.58 -20.51 1.33
C THR A 14 2.61 -20.81 2.42
N ARG A 15 3.78 -20.15 2.39
CA ARG A 15 4.85 -20.29 3.39
C ARG A 15 4.61 -19.51 4.70
N PHE A 16 3.93 -18.37 4.62
CA PHE A 16 3.69 -17.49 5.77
C PHE A 16 2.22 -17.04 5.81
N CYS A 17 1.64 -16.93 7.01
CA CYS A 17 0.29 -16.40 7.17
C CYS A 17 0.22 -14.93 6.71
N THR A 18 -0.69 -14.60 5.80
CA THR A 18 -0.90 -13.23 5.31
C THR A 18 -1.54 -12.31 6.35
N ASN A 19 -2.10 -12.86 7.43
CA ASN A 19 -2.75 -12.09 8.48
C ASN A 19 -1.79 -11.77 9.65
N CYS A 20 -0.99 -12.75 10.10
CA CYS A 20 -0.11 -12.56 11.26
C CYS A 20 1.40 -12.77 11.01
N GLY A 21 1.79 -13.20 9.79
CA GLY A 21 3.19 -13.42 9.43
C GLY A 21 3.80 -14.73 9.93
N ALA A 22 3.07 -15.55 10.72
CA ALA A 22 3.59 -16.81 11.22
C ALA A 22 3.92 -17.80 10.08
N ASP A 23 5.03 -18.52 10.21
CA ASP A 23 5.40 -19.60 9.29
C ASP A 23 4.31 -20.69 9.30
N SER A 24 3.92 -21.14 8.12
CA SER A 24 2.84 -22.12 7.95
C SER A 24 3.28 -23.55 8.27
N GLY A 25 4.58 -23.81 8.43
CA GLY A 25 5.17 -25.12 8.66
C GLY A 25 5.05 -26.07 7.46
N ILE A 26 4.38 -25.64 6.39
CA ILE A 26 4.22 -26.42 5.18
C ILE A 26 5.37 -26.04 4.26
N ALA A 27 6.37 -26.91 4.19
CA ALA A 27 7.39 -26.83 3.16
C ALA A 27 6.67 -26.67 1.82
N ALA A 28 6.81 -25.50 1.18
CA ALA A 28 6.20 -25.29 -0.11
C ALA A 28 6.70 -26.42 -1.00
N LYS A 29 5.76 -27.23 -1.49
CA LYS A 29 6.07 -28.31 -2.42
C LYS A 29 6.92 -27.67 -3.52
N PRO A 30 8.14 -28.17 -3.78
CA PRO A 30 8.93 -27.64 -4.88
C PRO A 30 8.02 -27.67 -6.10
N LEU A 31 7.87 -26.52 -6.74
CA LEU A 31 7.01 -26.33 -7.89
C LEU A 31 7.24 -27.53 -8.81
N GLN A 32 6.25 -28.43 -8.92
CA GLN A 32 6.35 -29.52 -9.87
C GLN A 32 6.50 -28.85 -11.23
N ALA A 33 7.56 -29.19 -11.96
CA ALA A 33 7.88 -28.58 -13.25
C ALA A 33 6.64 -28.63 -14.16
N GLN A 34 5.94 -27.51 -14.26
CA GLN A 34 4.94 -27.30 -15.30
C GLN A 34 5.70 -27.27 -16.63
N PRO A 35 5.24 -27.96 -17.69
CA PRO A 35 5.90 -27.94 -18.98
C PRO A 35 6.05 -26.49 -19.46
N ALA A 36 7.30 -26.04 -19.56
CA ALA A 36 7.64 -24.72 -20.05
C ALA A 36 7.19 -24.58 -21.52
N SER A 37 6.03 -23.96 -21.72
CA SER A 37 5.63 -23.43 -23.03
C SER A 37 5.58 -21.90 -23.04
N VAL A 38 6.09 -21.25 -21.99
CA VAL A 38 6.40 -19.83 -22.00
C VAL A 38 7.91 -19.68 -22.14
N PRO A 39 8.43 -19.11 -23.25
CA PRO A 39 9.87 -18.89 -23.42
C PRO A 39 10.45 -18.08 -22.26
N PRO A 40 11.65 -18.41 -21.76
CA PRO A 40 12.31 -17.65 -20.71
C PRO A 40 12.76 -16.30 -21.29
N GLN A 41 11.88 -15.31 -21.26
CA GLN A 41 12.25 -13.93 -21.45
C GLN A 41 12.93 -13.44 -20.17
N GLN A 42 14.22 -13.78 -20.10
CA GLN A 42 15.31 -12.94 -19.64
C GLN A 42 15.07 -12.25 -18.31
N ALA A 43 15.44 -12.97 -17.26
CA ALA A 43 16.13 -12.39 -16.13
C ALA A 43 17.41 -11.66 -16.61
N THR A 44 17.28 -10.47 -17.19
CA THR A 44 18.23 -9.40 -16.88
C THR A 44 17.72 -8.76 -15.60
N LEU A 45 18.41 -9.04 -14.50
CA LEU A 45 18.22 -8.34 -13.25
C LEU A 45 18.50 -6.85 -13.48
N GLN A 46 17.46 -6.05 -13.70
CA GLN A 46 17.48 -4.62 -13.36
C GLN A 46 16.78 -4.44 -12.01
N TYR A 47 17.32 -5.10 -10.98
CA TYR A 47 17.14 -4.63 -9.61
C TYR A 47 18.04 -3.41 -9.43
N SER A 48 17.55 -2.24 -9.84
CA SER A 48 18.22 -0.98 -9.55
C SER A 48 18.03 -0.70 -8.07
N GLY A 49 19.11 -0.90 -7.31
CA GLY A 49 19.16 -0.61 -5.88
C GLY A 49 18.77 0.83 -5.57
N THR A 50 18.19 0.99 -4.37
CA THR A 50 17.70 2.23 -3.74
C THR A 50 16.55 2.93 -4.46
N GLN A 51 15.38 2.31 -4.51
CA GLN A 51 14.13 3.08 -4.46
C GLN A 51 13.91 3.50 -2.99
N PRO A 52 14.03 4.80 -2.65
CA PRO A 52 13.61 5.28 -1.34
C PRO A 52 12.11 5.00 -1.21
N TYR A 53 11.68 4.49 -0.06
CA TYR A 53 10.26 4.32 0.22
C TYR A 53 9.53 5.66 0.02
N SER A 54 8.70 5.75 -1.02
CA SER A 54 7.82 6.89 -1.26
C SER A 54 6.45 6.54 -0.69
N PRO A 55 6.02 7.18 0.41
CA PRO A 55 4.69 6.92 0.94
C PRO A 55 3.61 7.37 -0.07
N PRO A 56 2.44 6.72 -0.08
CA PRO A 56 1.33 7.10 -0.94
C PRO A 56 0.96 8.57 -0.69
N GLN A 57 0.90 9.35 -1.77
CA GLN A 57 0.53 10.76 -1.73
C GLN A 57 -0.99 10.84 -1.53
N ILE A 58 -1.47 10.74 -0.29
CA ILE A 58 -2.86 11.06 0.00
C ILE A 58 -3.07 12.54 -0.36
N PRO A 59 -4.03 12.88 -1.24
CA PRO A 59 -4.33 14.27 -1.53
C PRO A 59 -4.75 14.92 -0.21
N TYR A 60 -3.96 15.87 0.25
CA TYR A 60 -4.31 16.67 1.42
C TYR A 60 -5.57 17.45 1.04
N LYS A 61 -6.66 17.20 1.76
CA LYS A 61 -7.91 17.93 1.60
C LYS A 61 -7.67 19.34 2.14
N GLU A 62 -7.39 20.27 1.24
CA GLU A 62 -7.28 21.69 1.57
C GLU A 62 -8.56 22.13 2.27
N LYS A 63 -8.38 22.72 3.45
CA LYS A 63 -9.50 23.14 4.29
C LYS A 63 -10.12 24.34 3.59
N GLU A 64 -11.38 24.21 3.20
CA GLU A 64 -12.18 25.19 2.46
C GLU A 64 -11.85 26.65 2.84
N PRO A 65 -11.73 27.58 1.87
CA PRO A 65 -11.27 28.97 2.06
C PRO A 65 -12.29 29.88 2.78
N ILE A 66 -13.18 29.30 3.58
CA ILE A 66 -14.21 30.02 4.34
C ILE A 66 -13.55 31.05 5.28
N LEU A 67 -12.42 30.70 5.93
CA LEU A 67 -11.73 31.63 6.82
C LEU A 67 -11.16 32.84 6.08
N ALA A 68 -10.62 32.66 4.88
CA ALA A 68 -10.10 33.76 4.06
C ALA A 68 -11.22 34.69 3.56
N LEU A 69 -12.37 34.12 3.23
CA LEU A 69 -13.57 34.89 2.84
C LEU A 69 -14.15 35.67 4.03
N LEU A 70 -14.20 35.07 5.23
CA LEU A 70 -14.66 35.75 6.44
C LEU A 70 -13.75 36.92 6.84
N LEU A 71 -12.42 36.73 6.79
CA LEU A 71 -11.46 37.81 7.07
C LEU A 71 -11.55 38.94 6.04
N SER A 72 -11.70 38.60 4.76
CA SER A 72 -11.88 39.59 3.69
C SER A 72 -13.16 40.40 3.87
N TRP A 73 -14.28 39.74 4.23
CA TRP A 73 -15.55 40.42 4.50
C TRP A 73 -15.45 41.36 5.71
N PHE A 74 -14.80 40.93 6.78
CA PHE A 74 -14.62 41.75 7.99
C PHE A 74 -13.79 43.02 7.71
N VAL A 75 -12.74 42.92 6.89
CA VAL A 75 -11.94 44.08 6.46
C VAL A 75 -12.75 45.03 5.60
N ILE A 76 -13.53 44.52 4.64
CA ILE A 76 -14.34 45.36 3.73
C ILE A 76 -15.47 46.09 4.49
N MET A 77 -16.17 45.41 5.40
CA MET A 77 -17.24 46.04 6.19
C MET A 77 -16.71 46.93 7.32
N GLY A 78 -15.56 46.61 7.92
CA GLY A 78 -14.94 47.42 8.98
C GLY A 78 -14.33 48.73 8.48
N SER A 79 -13.96 48.82 7.21
CA SER A 79 -13.32 50.01 6.62
C SER A 79 -14.31 51.09 6.16
N GLY A 80 -15.63 50.86 6.30
CA GLY A 80 -16.68 51.71 5.75
C GLY A 80 -17.59 52.42 6.76
N HIS A 81 -17.33 52.30 8.07
CA HIS A 81 -18.05 53.10 9.09
C HIS A 81 -17.09 54.08 9.75
N MET A 82 -17.01 55.27 9.15
CA MET A 82 -16.66 56.52 9.79
C MET A 82 -17.78 57.51 9.55
#